data_AF-A0A943JM83-F1
#
_entry.id   AF-A0A943JM83-F1
#
_cell.length_a   1.000
_cell.length_b   1.000
_cell.length_c   1.000
_cell.angle_alpha   90.00
_cell.angle_beta   90.00
_cell.angle_gamma   90.00
#
_symmetry.space_group_name_H-M   'P 1'
#
loop_
_entity.id
_entity.type
_entity.pdbx_description
1 polymer ?
#
loop_
_entity_poly.entity_id
_entity_poly.type
_entity_poly.pdbx_seq_one_letter_code
_entity_poly.pdbx_strand_id
1 'polypeptide(L)'
;YKGLYNGETADDIFKRKKLRYREDILDNMNEDELVANLFRINQTKQRLLKDNVQGEKEAKDVHYEVGKKVRKAIADIGGMMPEEMPKPKKSLKELAREKKQLETKEQKKLEGIK
;
A
#
# COMPACT_ATOMS: atom_id res chain seq x y z
N TYR A 1 -2.79 -8.40 -5.37
CA TYR A 1 -1.52 -8.50 -4.62
C TYR A 1 -0.50 -9.35 -5.36
N LYS A 2 -0.69 -10.68 -5.47
CA LYS A 2 0.09 -11.67 -6.22
C LYS A 2 1.22 -11.16 -7.14
N GLY A 3 0.92 -10.43 -8.21
CA GLY A 3 1.95 -9.96 -9.15
C GLY A 3 3.03 -9.08 -8.52
N LEU A 4 2.67 -8.19 -7.59
CA LEU A 4 3.62 -7.30 -6.91
C LEU A 4 4.38 -7.98 -5.77
N TYR A 5 3.78 -9.01 -5.15
CA TYR A 5 4.28 -9.65 -3.93
C TYR A 5 4.69 -11.10 -4.17
N ASN A 6 5.32 -11.39 -5.31
CA ASN A 6 5.86 -12.73 -5.63
C ASN A 6 4.88 -13.90 -5.42
N GLY A 7 3.59 -13.70 -5.72
CA GLY A 7 2.55 -14.71 -5.55
C GLY A 7 1.72 -14.60 -4.27
N GLU A 8 2.10 -13.77 -3.29
CA GLU A 8 1.35 -13.62 -2.03
C GLU A 8 -0.09 -13.11 -2.27
N THR A 9 -1.02 -13.73 -1.56
CA THR A 9 -2.40 -13.27 -1.40
C THR A 9 -2.48 -12.18 -0.32
N ALA A 10 -3.66 -11.55 -0.19
CA ALA A 10 -3.89 -10.64 0.92
C ALA A 10 -3.76 -11.32 2.29
N ASP A 11 -4.17 -12.59 2.39
CA ASP A 11 -4.07 -13.38 3.62
C ASP A 11 -2.60 -13.70 3.96
N ASP A 12 -1.78 -14.02 2.97
CA ASP A 12 -0.34 -14.23 3.15
C ASP A 12 0.35 -12.97 3.69
N ILE A 13 0.04 -11.81 3.10
CA ILE A 13 0.55 -10.51 3.56
C ILE A 13 0.10 -10.22 4.99
N PHE A 14 -1.17 -10.46 5.30
CA PHE A 14 -1.75 -10.26 6.63
C PHE A 14 -1.01 -11.11 7.69
N LYS A 15 -0.78 -12.39 7.39
CA LYS A 15 -0.06 -13.33 8.26
C LYS A 15 1.40 -12.95 8.42
N ARG A 16 2.11 -12.64 7.31
CA ARG A 16 3.53 -12.23 7.33
C ARG A 16 3.75 -10.98 8.18
N LYS A 17 2.86 -9.99 8.06
CA LYS A 17 2.90 -8.76 8.86
C LYS A 17 2.38 -8.94 10.29
N LYS A 18 1.91 -10.14 10.67
CA LYS A 18 1.38 -10.46 12.01
C LYS A 18 0.28 -9.49 12.45
N LEU A 19 -0.64 -9.20 11.53
CA LEU A 19 -1.75 -8.28 11.80
C LEU A 19 -2.78 -8.92 12.72
N ARG A 20 -3.36 -8.12 13.61
CA ARG A 20 -4.46 -8.56 14.47
C ARG A 20 -5.79 -8.49 13.73
N TYR A 21 -6.78 -9.24 14.22
CA TYR A 21 -8.14 -9.19 13.68
C TYR A 21 -8.64 -7.75 13.58
N ARG A 22 -9.14 -7.37 12.38
CA ARG A 22 -9.61 -6.03 12.00
C ARG A 22 -8.52 -4.95 11.81
N GLU A 23 -7.24 -5.28 11.89
CA GLU A 23 -6.21 -4.39 11.35
C GLU A 23 -6.26 -4.40 9.83
N ASP A 24 -6.22 -3.23 9.21
CA ASP A 24 -6.19 -3.10 7.76
C ASP A 24 -4.76 -3.28 7.24
N ILE A 25 -4.61 -3.96 6.11
CA ILE A 25 -3.29 -4.23 5.51
C ILE A 25 -2.61 -2.92 5.12
N LEU A 26 -3.32 -2.03 4.40
CA LEU A 26 -2.75 -0.78 3.89
C LEU A 26 -2.41 0.18 5.02
N ASP A 27 -3.21 0.23 6.09
CA ASP A 27 -2.88 1.01 7.29
C ASP A 27 -1.55 0.56 7.95
N ASN A 28 -1.12 -0.68 7.69
CA ASN A 28 0.08 -1.30 8.24
C ASN A 28 1.16 -1.55 7.17
N MET A 29 1.15 -0.76 6.10
CA MET A 29 2.22 -0.70 5.10
C MET A 29 3.05 0.56 5.29
N ASN A 30 4.34 0.50 4.93
CA ASN A 30 5.18 1.69 4.92
C ASN A 30 4.92 2.52 3.64
N GLU A 31 5.55 3.71 3.55
CA GLU A 31 5.37 4.63 2.43
C GLU A 31 5.73 3.99 1.08
N ASP A 32 6.90 3.36 0.97
CA ASP A 32 7.38 2.75 -0.27
C ASP A 32 6.45 1.64 -0.77
N GLU A 33 5.96 0.79 0.15
CA GLU A 33 5.00 -0.28 -0.14
C GLU A 33 3.66 0.29 -0.65
N LEU A 34 3.19 1.38 -0.04
CA LEU A 34 1.97 2.09 -0.45
C LEU A 34 2.14 2.73 -1.83
N VAL A 35 3.29 3.37 -2.09
CA VAL A 35 3.63 3.94 -3.40
C VAL A 35 3.66 2.84 -4.47
N ALA A 36 4.28 1.70 -4.19
CA ALA A 36 4.30 0.57 -5.12
C ALA A 36 2.88 0.02 -5.42
N ASN A 37 2.02 -0.08 -4.39
CA ASN A 37 0.63 -0.47 -4.56
C ASN A 37 -0.15 0.53 -5.42
N LEU A 38 -0.05 1.83 -5.11
CA LEU A 38 -0.73 2.90 -5.84
C LEU A 38 -0.26 2.94 -7.30
N PHE A 39 1.04 2.85 -7.53
CA PHE A 39 1.61 2.83 -8.86
C PHE A 39 1.10 1.65 -9.69
N ARG A 40 1.11 0.44 -9.13
CA ARG A 40 0.51 -0.74 -9.78
C ARG A 40 -0.96 -0.50 -10.13
N ILE A 41 -1.77 0.00 -9.20
CA ILE A 41 -3.21 0.24 -9.41
C ILE A 41 -3.42 1.23 -10.57
N ASN A 42 -2.67 2.33 -10.57
CA ASN A 42 -2.76 3.36 -11.60
C ASN A 42 -2.35 2.82 -12.97
N GLN A 43 -1.25 2.07 -13.05
CA GLN A 43 -0.78 1.46 -14.30
C GLN A 43 -1.74 0.37 -14.81
N THR A 44 -2.33 -0.43 -13.91
CA THR A 44 -3.39 -1.38 -14.27
C THR A 44 -4.59 -0.65 -14.85
N LYS A 45 -5.08 0.41 -14.19
CA LYS A 45 -6.20 1.22 -14.70
C LYS A 45 -5.91 1.75 -16.11
N GLN A 46 -4.74 2.35 -16.31
CA GLN A 46 -4.35 2.87 -17.63
C GLN A 46 -4.32 1.77 -18.70
N ARG A 47 -3.80 0.58 -18.36
CA ARG A 47 -3.72 -0.55 -19.29
C ARG A 47 -5.08 -1.15 -19.62
N LEU A 48 -5.96 -1.30 -18.63
CA LEU A 48 -7.34 -1.77 -18.86
C LEU A 48 -8.08 -0.85 -19.85
N LEU A 49 -7.94 0.46 -19.68
CA LEU A 49 -8.57 1.45 -20.58
C LEU A 49 -7.94 1.43 -21.98
N LYS A 50 -6.61 1.42 -22.07
CA LYS A 50 -5.88 1.44 -23.34
C LYS A 50 -6.18 0.21 -24.20
N ASP A 51 -6.18 -0.96 -23.59
CA ASP A 51 -6.32 -2.24 -24.28
C ASP A 51 -7.81 -2.66 -24.39
N ASN A 52 -8.75 -1.80 -23.95
CA ASN A 52 -10.20 -2.04 -23.85
C ASN A 52 -10.54 -3.41 -23.24
N VAL A 53 -9.90 -3.72 -22.12
CA VAL A 53 -10.02 -5.03 -21.49
C VAL A 53 -11.36 -5.15 -20.78
N GLN A 54 -12.11 -6.17 -21.15
CA GLN A 54 -13.42 -6.49 -20.58
C GLN A 54 -13.36 -7.88 -19.95
N GLY A 55 -14.12 -8.08 -18.87
CA GLY A 55 -14.17 -9.35 -18.16
C GLY A 55 -13.27 -9.41 -16.93
N GLU A 56 -13.73 -10.11 -15.90
CA GLU A 56 -13.05 -10.20 -14.61
C GLU A 56 -11.72 -10.96 -14.72
N LYS A 57 -11.68 -12.02 -15.54
CA LYS A 57 -10.50 -12.86 -15.71
C LYS A 57 -9.37 -12.08 -16.37
N GLU A 58 -9.67 -11.42 -17.48
CA GLU A 58 -8.73 -10.61 -18.26
C GLU A 58 -8.23 -9.44 -17.41
N ALA A 59 -9.11 -8.80 -16.64
CA ALA A 59 -8.71 -7.74 -15.72
C ALA A 59 -7.76 -8.24 -14.61
N LYS A 60 -8.00 -9.44 -14.06
CA LYS A 60 -7.10 -10.09 -13.09
C LYS A 60 -5.73 -10.38 -13.70
N ASP A 61 -5.69 -10.90 -14.93
CA ASP A 61 -4.45 -11.20 -15.64
C ASP A 61 -3.63 -9.93 -15.92
N VAL A 62 -4.29 -8.85 -16.38
CA VAL A 62 -3.63 -7.54 -16.56
C VAL A 62 -3.09 -7.00 -15.24
N HIS A 63 -3.88 -7.07 -14.16
CA HIS A 63 -3.44 -6.64 -12.84
C HIS A 63 -2.23 -7.44 -12.33
N TYR A 64 -2.22 -8.75 -12.56
CA TYR A 64 -1.09 -9.62 -12.21
C TYR A 64 0.18 -9.26 -13.00
N GLU A 65 0.06 -9.13 -14.33
CA GLU A 65 1.19 -8.79 -15.20
C GLU A 65 1.76 -7.40 -14.92
N VAL A 66 0.91 -6.39 -14.68
CA VAL A 66 1.38 -5.07 -14.26
C VAL A 66 2.10 -5.15 -12.91
N GLY A 67 1.54 -5.89 -11.94
CA GLY A 67 2.20 -6.11 -10.65
C GLY A 67 3.61 -6.70 -10.79
N LYS A 68 3.77 -7.71 -11.65
CA LYS A 68 5.09 -8.32 -11.92
C LYS A 68 6.08 -7.34 -12.52
N LYS A 69 5.63 -6.48 -13.45
CA LYS A 69 6.49 -5.45 -14.05
C LYS A 69 6.94 -4.42 -13.03
N VAL A 70 6.04 -3.97 -12.15
CA VAL A 70 6.39 -3.07 -11.05
C VAL A 70 7.40 -3.72 -10.12
N ARG A 71 7.16 -4.97 -9.69
CA ARG A 71 8.10 -5.71 -8.84
C ARG A 71 9.47 -5.86 -9.50
N LYS A 72 9.50 -6.20 -10.79
CA LYS A 72 10.75 -6.31 -11.55
C LYS A 72 11.50 -4.97 -11.58
N ALA A 73 10.80 -3.86 -11.86
CA ALA A 73 11.43 -2.55 -11.86
C ALA A 73 12.06 -2.18 -10.51
N ILE A 74 11.39 -2.50 -9.39
CA ILE A 74 11.96 -2.32 -8.04
C ILE A 74 13.24 -3.16 -7.88
N ALA A 75 13.25 -4.40 -8.38
CA ALA A 75 14.42 -5.28 -8.28
C ALA A 75 15.58 -4.80 -9.15
N ASP A 76 15.29 -4.38 -10.39
CA ASP A 76 16.28 -3.91 -11.36
C ASP A 76 17.01 -2.65 -10.87
N ILE A 77 16.34 -1.78 -10.09
CA ILE A 77 16.95 -0.59 -9.47
C ILE A 77 17.62 -0.88 -8.12
N GLY A 78 17.57 -2.11 -7.62
CA GLY A 78 18.12 -2.49 -6.31
C GLY A 78 17.29 -2.04 -5.11
N GLY A 79 15.99 -1.78 -5.29
CA GLY A 79 15.07 -1.46 -4.20
C GLY A 79 14.68 -2.67 -3.35
N MET A 80 14.24 -2.43 -2.12
CA MET A 80 13.72 -3.49 -1.23
C MET A 80 12.42 -4.08 -1.78
N MET A 81 12.27 -5.41 -1.74
CA MET A 81 11.07 -6.05 -2.27
C MET A 81 9.85 -5.83 -1.35
N PRO A 82 8.64 -5.65 -1.90
CA PRO A 82 7.42 -5.48 -1.09
C PRO A 82 7.17 -6.61 -0.07
N GLU A 83 7.53 -7.84 -0.40
CA GLU A 83 7.44 -9.00 0.50
C GLU A 83 8.49 -8.99 1.64
N GLU A 84 9.56 -8.22 1.50
CA GLU A 84 10.61 -8.05 2.51
C GLU A 84 10.35 -6.84 3.42
N MET A 85 9.43 -5.94 3.02
CA MET A 85 9.12 -4.74 3.77
C MET A 85 8.44 -5.06 5.12
N PRO A 86 9.04 -4.64 6.26
CA PRO A 86 8.51 -4.94 7.58
C PRO A 86 7.22 -4.17 7.85
N LYS A 87 6.42 -4.66 8.81
CA LYS A 87 5.30 -3.90 9.38
C LYS A 87 5.88 -2.63 10.07
N PRO A 88 5.34 -1.42 9.81
CA PRO A 88 5.77 -0.22 10.50
C PRO A 88 5.41 -0.28 11.99
N LYS A 89 6.16 0.45 12.82
CA LYS A 89 5.94 0.49 14.28
C LYS A 89 4.57 1.08 14.65
N LYS A 90 4.07 2.01 13.84
CA LYS A 90 2.76 2.64 13.97
C LYS A 90 2.02 2.50 12.65
N SER A 91 0.73 2.24 12.73
CA SER A 91 -0.17 2.26 11.58
C SER A 91 -0.47 3.70 11.14
N LEU A 92 -0.88 3.88 9.88
CA LEU A 92 -1.38 5.16 9.38
C LEU A 92 -2.50 5.74 10.23
N LYS A 93 -3.39 4.85 10.71
CA LYS A 93 -4.50 5.22 11.60
C LYS A 93 -4.01 5.79 12.95
N GLU A 94 -2.95 5.22 13.52
CA GLU A 94 -2.34 5.75 14.74
C GLU A 94 -1.67 7.10 14.47
N LEU A 95 -0.91 7.21 13.38
CA LEU A 95 -0.27 8.46 12.96
C LEU A 95 -1.30 9.58 12.74
N ALA A 96 -2.42 9.29 12.09
CA ALA A 96 -3.50 10.26 11.86
C ALA A 96 -4.14 10.73 13.18
N ARG A 97 -4.29 9.83 14.16
CA ARG A 97 -4.80 10.18 15.49
C ARG A 97 -3.82 11.06 16.25
N GLU A 98 -2.54 10.74 16.23
CA GLU A 98 -1.49 11.54 16.87
C GLU A 98 -1.43 12.94 16.28
N LYS A 99 -1.44 13.05 14.94
CA LYS A 99 -1.48 14.34 14.24
C LYS A 99 -2.67 15.19 14.70
N LYS A 100 -3.88 14.62 14.73
CA LYS A 100 -5.09 15.34 15.19
C LYS A 100 -4.97 15.83 16.63
N GLN A 101 -4.37 15.02 17.52
CA GLN A 101 -4.16 15.41 18.91
C GLN A 101 -3.14 16.56 19.04
N LEU A 102 -2.09 16.55 18.22
CA LEU A 102 -1.10 17.63 18.18
C LEU A 102 -1.75 18.93 17.69
N GLU A 103 -2.48 18.89 16.58
CA GLU A 103 -3.22 20.05 16.04
C GLU A 103 -4.19 20.64 17.08
N THR A 104 -4.93 19.78 17.79
CA THR A 104 -5.84 20.23 18.86
C THR A 104 -5.10 20.89 20.03
N LYS A 105 -3.92 20.38 20.40
CA LYS A 105 -3.09 20.96 21.47
C LYS A 105 -2.50 22.31 21.04
N GLU A 106 -2.08 22.45 19.79
CA GLU A 106 -1.56 23.71 19.25
C GLU A 106 -2.65 24.77 19.21
N GLN A 107 -3.86 24.41 18.77
CA GLN A 107 -5.00 25.33 18.73
C GLN A 107 -5.34 25.87 20.14
N LYS A 108 -5.40 25.00 21.15
CA LYS A 108 -5.64 25.41 22.54
C LYS A 108 -4.56 26.33 23.10
N LYS A 109 -3.29 26.11 22.72
CA LYS A 109 -2.18 27.01 23.12
C LYS A 109 -2.33 28.40 22.50
N LEU A 110 -2.69 28.47 21.21
CA LEU A 110 -2.91 29.74 20.51
C LEU A 110 -4.09 30.52 21.07
N GLU A 111 -5.16 29.82 21.47
CA GLU A 111 -6.35 30.44 22.10
C GLU A 111 -6.06 30.95 23.51
N GLY A 112 -5.21 30.27 24.30
CA GLY A 112 -4.84 30.71 25.65
C GLY A 112 -3.78 31.83 25.72
N ILE A 113 -3.21 32.25 24.57
CA ILE A 113 -2.29 33.39 24.47
C ILE A 113 -3.04 34.70 24.14
N LYS A 114 -4.31 34.61 23.71
CA LYS A 114 -5.19 35.76 23.48
C LYS A 114 -5.93 36.16 24.76
#